data_AF-A0A2N0KLL7-F1
#
_entry.id   AF-A0A2N0KLL7-F1
#
_cell.length_a   1.000
_cell.length_b   1.000
_cell.length_c   1.000
_cell.angle_alpha   90.00
_cell.angle_beta   90.00
_cell.angle_gamma   90.00
#
_symmetry.space_group_name_H-M   'P 1'
#
loop_
_entity.id
_entity.type
_entity.pdbx_description
1 polymer ?
#
loop_
_entity_poly.entity_id
_entity_poly.type
_entity_poly.pdbx_seq_one_letter_code
_entity_poly.pdbx_strand_id
1 'polypeptide(L)'
;MGALISGILTLFTIAIFARVILSFVMPMSGARPHPWLVSVNNFIYQITEPVLGPIRRSLPSFGGFDFSPMAVLIILILLQRVVDAVL
;
A
#
# COMPACT_ATOMS: atom_id res chain seq x y z
N MET A 1 -14.98 -19.88 0.39
CA MET A 1 -14.35 -19.03 -0.65
C MET A 1 -14.23 -17.58 -0.20
N GLY A 2 -15.28 -16.97 0.38
CA GLY A 2 -15.21 -15.59 0.93
C GLY A 2 -14.04 -15.35 1.89
N ALA A 3 -13.79 -16.25 2.84
CA ALA A 3 -12.68 -16.12 3.80
C ALA A 3 -11.28 -16.00 3.16
N LEU A 4 -11.03 -16.70 2.04
CA LEU A 4 -9.74 -16.59 1.33
C LEU A 4 -9.59 -15.24 0.66
N ILE A 5 -10.66 -14.73 0.05
CA ILE A 5 -10.69 -13.43 -0.63
C ILE A 5 -10.51 -12.31 0.41
N SER A 6 -11.28 -12.34 1.50
CA SER A 6 -11.14 -11.38 2.60
C SER A 6 -9.75 -11.42 3.22
N GLY A 7 -9.15 -12.61 3.34
CA GLY A 7 -7.76 -12.77 3.79
C GLY A 7 -6.76 -12.05 2.89
N ILE A 8 -6.87 -12.24 1.57
CA ILE A 8 -6.00 -11.58 0.58
C ILE A 8 -6.18 -10.06 0.61
N LEU A 9 -7.41 -9.57 0.63
CA LEU A 9 -7.71 -8.13 0.70
C LEU A 9 -7.16 -7.50 1.99
N THR A 10 -7.26 -8.22 3.11
CA THR A 10 -6.70 -7.78 4.40
C THR A 10 -5.18 -7.71 4.35
N LEU A 11 -4.51 -8.75 3.82
CA LEU A 11 -3.05 -8.76 3.68
C LEU A 11 -2.56 -7.62 2.79
N PHE A 12 -3.25 -7.36 1.68
CA PHE A 12 -2.89 -6.27 0.79
C PHE A 12 -3.13 -4.91 1.44
N THR A 13 -4.22 -4.75 2.20
CA THR A 13 -4.48 -3.55 3.02
C THR A 13 -3.34 -3.29 4.01
N ILE A 14 -2.87 -4.33 4.72
CA ILE A 14 -1.73 -4.23 5.63
C ILE A 14 -0.46 -3.83 4.87
N ALA A 15 -0.20 -4.39 3.69
CA ALA A 15 0.95 -4.02 2.86
C ALA A 15 0.91 -2.53 2.45
N ILE A 16 -0.26 -1.99 2.13
CA ILE A 16 -0.43 -0.56 1.82
C ILE A 16 -0.19 0.30 3.08
N PHE A 17 -0.70 -0.09 4.24
CA PHE A 17 -0.37 0.61 5.49
C PHE A 17 1.13 0.58 5.79
N ALA A 18 1.78 -0.58 5.63
CA ALA A 18 3.23 -0.70 5.76
C ALA A 18 3.95 0.23 4.78
N ARG A 19 3.48 0.34 3.53
CA ARG A 19 4.03 1.26 2.53
C ARG A 19 3.94 2.72 2.98
N VAL A 20 2.81 3.14 3.54
CA VAL A 20 2.63 4.48 4.10
C VAL A 20 3.59 4.70 5.26
N ILE A 21 3.65 3.80 6.24
CA ILE A 21 4.55 3.91 7.39
C ILE A 21 6.02 4.02 6.93
N LEU A 22 6.45 3.12 6.04
CA LEU A 22 7.81 3.10 5.50
C LEU A 22 8.16 4.39 4.74
N SER A 23 7.18 5.04 4.09
CA SER A 23 7.39 6.33 3.43
C SER A 23 7.80 7.45 4.41
N PHE A 24 7.37 7.37 5.67
CA PHE A 24 7.80 8.28 6.73
C PHE A 24 9.06 7.79 7.45
N VAL A 25 9.17 6.48 7.69
CA VAL A 25 10.30 5.87 8.41
C VAL A 25 11.62 5.97 7.62
N MET A 26 11.59 5.73 6.31
CA MET A 26 12.80 5.76 5.47
C MET A 26 13.53 7.13 5.52
N PRO A 27 12.86 8.28 5.30
CA PRO A 27 13.49 9.59 5.48
C PRO A 27 14.01 9.85 6.90
N MET A 28 13.31 9.37 7.93
CA MET A 28 13.71 9.54 9.35
C MET A 28 14.96 8.73 9.72
N SER A 29 15.29 7.68 8.96
CA SER A 29 16.44 6.81 9.23
C SER A 29 17.81 7.43 8.88
N GLY A 30 17.82 8.65 8.33
CA GLY A 30 19.04 9.40 8.01
C GLY A 30 19.78 8.90 6.77
N ALA A 31 21.03 9.33 6.60
CA ALA A 31 21.80 9.09 5.38
C ALA A 31 22.25 7.63 5.18
N ARG A 32 22.25 6.80 6.24
CA ARG A 32 22.67 5.39 6.19
C ARG A 32 21.66 4.50 6.93
N PRO A 33 20.50 4.21 6.31
CA PRO A 33 19.51 3.31 6.88
C PRO A 33 20.09 1.92 7.12
N HIS A 34 19.61 1.22 8.15
CA HIS A 34 20.04 -0.15 8.41
C HIS A 34 19.65 -1.08 7.23
N PRO A 35 20.51 -2.02 6.78
CA PRO A 35 20.23 -2.89 5.62
C PRO A 35 18.88 -3.62 5.70
N TRP A 36 18.52 -4.13 6.88
CA TRP A 36 17.22 -4.77 7.11
C TRP A 36 16.02 -3.89 6.71
N LEU A 37 16.05 -2.60 7.07
CA LEU A 37 14.97 -1.65 6.80
C LEU A 37 14.84 -1.39 5.30
N VAL A 38 15.97 -1.25 4.60
CA VAL A 38 16.01 -1.08 3.15
C VAL A 38 15.41 -2.30 2.44
N SER A 39 15.78 -3.50 2.88
CA SER A 39 15.24 -4.75 2.32
C SER A 39 13.73 -4.85 2.50
N VAL A 40 13.20 -4.54 3.68
CA VAL A 40 11.76 -4.54 3.94
C VAL A 40 11.05 -3.47 3.12
N ASN A 41 11.61 -2.26 3.02
CA ASN A 41 11.04 -1.21 2.19
C ASN A 41 10.96 -1.63 0.72
N ASN A 42 12.01 -2.27 0.19
CA ASN A 42 12.05 -2.74 -1.20
C ASN A 42 11.07 -3.88 -1.44
N PHE A 43 10.90 -4.78 -0.47
CA PHE A 43 9.92 -5.87 -0.55
C PHE A 43 8.49 -5.33 -0.59
N ILE A 44 8.14 -4.45 0.34
CA ILE A 44 6.81 -3.82 0.38
C ILE A 44 6.56 -2.99 -0.87
N TYR A 45 7.59 -2.28 -1.37
CA TYR A 45 7.50 -1.55 -2.63
C TYR A 45 7.14 -2.48 -3.80
N GLN A 46 7.87 -3.58 -3.98
CA GLN A 46 7.63 -4.51 -5.09
C GLN A 46 6.23 -5.10 -5.10
N ILE A 47 5.66 -5.37 -3.92
CA ILE A 47 4.29 -5.90 -3.80
C ILE A 47 3.25 -4.83 -4.10
N THR A 48 3.46 -3.61 -3.64
CA THR A 48 2.43 -2.55 -3.69
C THR A 48 2.50 -1.71 -4.98
N GLU A 49 3.66 -1.59 -5.61
CA GLU A 49 3.88 -0.72 -6.77
C GLU A 49 3.08 -1.11 -8.03
N PRO A 50 2.83 -2.41 -8.35
CA PRO A 50 1.98 -2.76 -9.49
C PRO A 50 0.56 -2.17 -9.41
N VAL A 51 0.06 -1.90 -8.19
CA VAL A 51 -1.26 -1.30 -7.96
C VAL A 51 -1.15 0.20 -7.73
N LEU A 52 -0.20 0.64 -6.89
CA LEU A 52 -0.01 2.06 -6.58
C LEU A 52 0.51 2.86 -7.77
N GLY A 53 1.44 2.33 -8.55
CA GLY A 53 2.09 3.01 -9.66
C GLY A 53 1.11 3.51 -10.73
N PRO A 54 0.21 2.66 -11.26
CA PRO A 54 -0.83 3.09 -12.20
C PRO A 54 -1.75 4.16 -11.60
N ILE A 55 -2.19 3.98 -10.35
CA ILE A 55 -3.10 4.94 -9.70
C ILE A 55 -2.40 6.28 -9.45
N ARG A 56 -1.13 6.25 -9.05
CA ARG A 56 -0.29 7.45 -8.86
C ARG A 56 -0.16 8.26 -10.15
N ARG A 57 -0.03 7.59 -11.31
CA ARG A 57 0.04 8.25 -12.63
C ARG A 57 -1.28 8.87 -13.06
N SER A 58 -2.40 8.33 -12.60
CA SER A 58 -3.73 8.85 -12.91
C SER A 58 -4.12 10.04 -12.02
N LEU A 59 -3.47 10.21 -10.87
CA LEU A 59 -3.72 11.32 -9.96
C LEU A 59 -2.93 12.57 -10.36
N PRO A 60 -3.48 13.78 -10.17
CA PRO A 60 -2.72 15.02 -10.29
C PRO A 60 -1.51 15.01 -9.36
N SER A 61 -0.43 15.68 -9.75
CA SER A 61 0.74 15.82 -8.89
C SER A 61 0.45 16.78 -7.72
N PHE A 62 0.42 16.27 -6.49
CA PHE A 62 0.16 17.07 -5.29
C PHE A 62 1.46 17.54 -4.60
N GLY A 63 2.33 18.22 -5.33
CA GLY A 63 3.53 18.84 -4.74
C GLY A 63 4.49 17.86 -4.06
N GLY A 64 4.62 16.64 -4.60
CA GLY A 64 5.51 15.60 -4.08
C GLY A 64 4.87 14.65 -3.05
N PHE A 65 3.63 14.90 -2.62
CA PHE A 65 2.88 13.96 -1.80
C PHE A 65 2.20 12.88 -2.64
N ASP A 66 2.38 11.62 -2.25
CA ASP A 66 1.74 10.48 -2.87
C ASP A 66 0.40 10.16 -2.20
N PHE A 67 -0.70 10.56 -2.82
CA PHE A 67 -2.06 10.23 -2.38
C PHE A 67 -2.58 8.90 -2.95
N SER A 68 -1.82 8.21 -3.80
CA SER A 68 -2.22 6.90 -4.35
C SER A 68 -2.54 5.85 -3.28
N PRO A 69 -1.87 5.78 -2.11
CA PRO A 69 -2.23 4.84 -1.06
C PRO A 69 -3.65 5.07 -0.53
N MET A 70 -4.08 6.33 -0.39
CA MET A 70 -5.43 6.64 0.09
C MET A 70 -6.48 6.20 -0.92
N ALA A 71 -6.26 6.48 -2.20
CA ALA A 71 -7.15 6.02 -3.27
C ALA A 71 -7.24 4.48 -3.31
N VAL A 72 -6.11 3.77 -3.18
CA VAL A 72 -6.10 2.30 -3.11
C VAL A 72 -6.84 1.78 -1.89
N LEU A 73 -6.64 2.36 -0.70
CA LEU A 73 -7.33 1.93 0.52
C LEU A 73 -8.85 2.07 0.38
N ILE A 74 -9.33 3.16 -0.21
CA ILE A 74 -10.78 3.33 -0.47
C ILE A 74 -11.29 2.21 -1.37
N ILE A 75 -10.58 1.90 -2.47
CA ILE A 75 -10.95 0.81 -3.39
C ILE A 75 -10.98 -0.53 -2.65
N LEU A 76 -9.96 -0.84 -1.84
CA LEU A 76 -9.89 -2.08 -1.08
C LEU A 76 -11.03 -2.21 -0.07
N ILE A 77 -11.38 -1.12 0.63
CA ILE A 77 -12.51 -1.12 1.56
C ILE A 77 -13.81 -1.40 0.81
N LEU A 78 -14.04 -0.75 -0.33
CA LEU A 78 -15.23 -0.99 -1.15
C LEU A 78 -15.29 -2.45 -1.63
N LEU A 79 -14.17 -3.01 -2.10
CA LEU A 79 -14.09 -4.41 -2.50
C LEU A 79 -14.39 -5.35 -1.33
N GLN A 80 -13.86 -5.06 -0.13
CA GLN A 80 -14.15 -5.84 1.06
C GLN A 80 -15.64 -5.82 1.40
N ARG A 81 -16.29 -4.64 1.35
CA ARG A 81 -17.74 -4.52 1.59
C ARG A 81 -18.56 -5.31 0.59
N VAL A 82 -18.18 -5.30 -0.69
CA VAL A 82 -18.85 -6.08 -1.74
C VAL A 82 -18.68 -7.58 -1.48
N VAL A 83 -17.48 -8.03 -1.12
CA VAL A 83 -17.20 -9.43 -0.80
C VAL A 83 -18.05 -9.89 0.40
N ASP A 84 -18.07 -9.13 1.48
CA ASP A 84 -18.82 -9.45 2.70
C ASP A 84 -20.34 -9.44 2.47
N ALA A 85 -20.83 -8.68 1.49
CA ALA A 85 -22.25 -8.61 1.15
C ALA A 85 -22.71 -9.75 0.23
N VAL A 86 -21.81 -10.37 -0.53
CA VAL A 86 -22.14 -11.34 -1.59
C VAL A 86 -21.78 -12.78 -1.21
N LEU A 87 -20.73 -12.99 -0.41
CA LEU A 87 -20.17 -14.31 -0.08
C LEU A 87 -20.36 -14.67 1.39
#